data_AF-A0A1F6CSJ8-F1
#
_entry.id   AF-A0A1F6CSJ8-F1
#
_cell.length_a   1.000
_cell.length_b   1.000
_cell.length_c   1.000
_cell.angle_alpha   90.00
_cell.angle_beta   90.00
_cell.angle_gamma   90.00
#
_symmetry.space_group_name_H-M   'P 1'
#
loop_
_entity.id
_entity.type
_entity.pdbx_description
1 polymer ?
#
loop_
_entity_poly.entity_id
_entity_poly.type
_entity_poly.pdbx_seq_one_letter_code
_entity_poly.pdbx_strand_id
1 'polypeptide(L)'
;MQMHWKNRSATLLCAAGFILGCSRSSPPPIVPPIAPVPGVREGVLWSTGHETGDILDWYENRGGGAFITGDARVSVTDEAAHSGRYALKLEVRGIDQDVCGSRVFRWGEHLTEGYFSAWYMFPVAPLVGEWLNIFQFKKKAAQDSNVVIGPIKSAVQDSNAVADSTRSVPQDSIRRETIDPTWYNEVKTRPQGIILTLSHWNKIWNLPGNVRDAPLIRSGRWFHVEWYYKDGVEDGVIRVWIDGELIWSLENVDTRGVDPYIQWAPCLYGVRVNPSHLVLYVDDAVISTRRLGP
;
A
#
# COMPACT_ATOMS: atom_id res chain seq x y z
N MET A 1 8.84 56.79 50.56
CA MET A 1 9.58 56.89 51.83
C MET A 1 10.89 56.13 51.66
N GLN A 2 12.01 56.83 51.37
CA GLN A 2 13.39 56.31 51.17
C GLN A 2 13.56 55.22 50.07
N MET A 3 14.72 54.92 49.43
CA MET A 3 16.04 55.52 49.10
C MET A 3 16.66 54.58 48.03
N HIS A 4 17.63 54.85 47.14
CA HIS A 4 18.32 56.01 46.52
C HIS A 4 18.83 55.51 45.12
N TRP A 5 19.24 56.28 44.08
CA TRP A 5 20.36 57.23 43.91
C TRP A 5 21.76 56.61 44.22
N LYS A 6 22.82 56.69 43.38
CA LYS A 6 23.21 57.62 42.29
C LYS A 6 23.96 56.94 41.12
N ASN A 7 24.03 57.66 39.99
CA ASN A 7 24.96 57.47 38.86
C ASN A 7 26.45 57.56 39.25
N ARG A 8 27.34 57.04 38.37
CA ARG A 8 28.47 57.80 37.80
C ARG A 8 28.75 57.36 36.35
N SER A 9 29.24 58.30 35.54
CA SER A 9 29.78 58.07 34.19
C SER A 9 31.27 58.42 34.18
N ALA A 10 32.06 57.76 33.34
CA ALA A 10 33.41 58.20 32.97
C ALA A 10 33.77 57.67 31.58
N THR A 11 34.29 58.54 30.71
CA THR A 11 34.74 58.22 29.35
C THR A 11 36.27 58.21 29.31
N LEU A 12 36.88 57.26 28.59
CA LEU A 12 38.25 57.43 28.10
C LEU A 12 38.53 56.48 26.91
N LEU A 13 39.18 57.02 25.87
CA LEU A 13 39.74 56.24 24.75
C LEU A 13 41.23 56.00 25.00
N CYS A 14 41.69 54.77 24.76
CA CYS A 14 42.97 54.40 24.14
C CYS A 14 42.82 52.92 23.71
N ALA A 15 42.90 52.50 22.44
CA ALA A 15 43.87 52.75 21.36
C ALA A 15 45.09 51.80 21.39
N ALA A 16 45.38 51.22 20.23
CA ALA A 16 46.50 50.31 19.89
C ALA A 16 46.54 48.93 20.59
N GLY A 17 46.49 47.85 19.80
CA GLY A 17 46.54 46.47 20.31
C GLY A 17 46.33 45.39 19.23
N PHE A 18 46.86 45.60 18.02
CA PHE A 18 46.71 44.63 16.91
C PHE A 18 47.54 43.36 17.19
N ILE A 19 46.86 42.27 17.59
CA ILE A 19 47.45 40.94 17.63
C ILE A 19 46.84 40.12 16.49
N LEU A 20 47.70 39.62 15.60
CA LEU A 20 47.34 38.70 14.51
C LEU A 20 46.98 37.32 15.07
N GLY A 21 45.77 37.19 15.58
CA GLY A 21 45.17 35.91 15.93
C GLY A 21 44.85 35.11 14.68
N CYS A 22 45.76 34.24 14.24
CA CYS A 22 45.50 33.27 13.19
C CYS A 22 44.34 32.35 13.61
N SER A 23 43.15 32.61 13.07
CA SER A 23 41.98 31.77 13.26
C SER A 23 42.26 30.38 12.71
N ARG A 24 42.59 29.43 13.60
CA ARG A 24 42.55 28.01 13.29
C ARG A 24 41.08 27.64 13.14
N SER A 25 40.59 27.62 11.90
CA SER A 25 39.33 26.97 11.57
C SER A 25 39.38 25.54 12.10
N SER A 26 38.55 25.23 13.10
CA SER A 26 38.31 23.85 13.50
C SER A 26 37.94 23.05 12.25
N PRO A 27 38.54 21.88 12.00
CA PRO A 27 38.04 21.02 10.92
C PRO A 27 36.56 20.73 11.19
N PRO A 28 35.72 20.59 10.15
CA PRO A 28 34.35 20.14 10.35
C PRO A 28 34.37 18.81 11.12
N PRO A 29 33.38 18.54 11.98
CA PRO A 29 33.31 17.26 12.67
C PRO A 29 33.35 16.16 11.61
N ILE A 30 34.29 15.22 11.75
CA ILE A 30 34.40 14.07 10.87
C ILE A 30 33.13 13.26 11.11
N VAL A 31 32.16 13.40 10.21
CA VAL A 31 30.98 12.53 10.17
C VAL A 31 31.53 11.11 10.03
N PRO A 32 31.30 10.22 11.01
CA PRO A 32 31.78 8.84 10.88
C PRO A 32 31.17 8.24 9.61
N PRO A 33 31.91 7.41 8.87
CA PRO A 33 31.35 6.75 7.69
C PRO A 33 30.07 6.02 8.11
N ILE A 34 28.98 6.26 7.37
CA ILE A 34 27.68 5.66 7.64
C ILE A 34 27.88 4.16 7.76
N ALA A 35 27.59 3.60 8.94
CA ALA A 35 27.71 2.16 9.16
C ALA A 35 26.81 1.44 8.14
N PRO A 36 27.29 0.38 7.46
CA PRO A 36 26.47 -0.36 6.52
C PRO A 36 25.17 -0.80 7.20
N VAL A 37 24.02 -0.44 6.63
CA VAL A 37 22.71 -0.80 7.16
C VAL A 37 22.65 -2.34 7.27
N PRO A 38 22.49 -2.91 8.48
CA PRO A 38 22.51 -4.36 8.63
C PRO A 38 21.38 -5.02 7.85
N GLY A 39 21.71 -5.96 6.98
CA GLY A 39 20.72 -6.85 6.37
C GLY A 39 19.97 -6.32 5.16
N VAL A 40 20.65 -5.71 4.18
CA VAL A 40 20.17 -5.75 2.79
C VAL A 40 20.08 -7.22 2.38
N ARG A 41 18.89 -7.82 2.53
CA ARG A 41 18.61 -9.18 2.08
C ARG A 41 18.76 -9.17 0.55
N GLU A 42 19.77 -9.85 0.04
CA GLU A 42 20.02 -9.96 -1.40
C GLU A 42 18.71 -10.34 -2.13
N GLY A 43 18.44 -9.67 -3.25
CA GLY A 43 17.21 -9.82 -4.01
C GLY A 43 16.02 -8.99 -3.55
N VAL A 44 16.05 -8.30 -2.40
CA VAL A 44 15.04 -7.27 -2.08
C VAL A 44 15.22 -6.06 -3.00
N LEU A 45 14.10 -5.56 -3.53
CA LEU A 45 14.01 -4.41 -4.43
C LEU A 45 13.41 -3.18 -3.74
N TRP A 46 12.42 -3.40 -2.88
CA TRP A 46 11.77 -2.39 -2.05
C TRP A 46 11.15 -3.08 -0.82
N SER A 47 11.13 -2.41 0.33
CA SER A 47 10.55 -2.94 1.56
C SER A 47 10.18 -1.85 2.56
N THR A 48 9.11 -2.05 3.33
CA THR A 48 8.70 -1.15 4.42
C THR A 48 8.06 -1.93 5.58
N GLY A 49 8.46 -1.58 6.81
CA GLY A 49 7.75 -1.92 8.06
C GLY A 49 7.23 -0.67 8.76
N HIS A 50 6.98 0.42 8.00
CA HIS A 50 6.40 1.70 8.46
C HIS A 50 7.09 2.40 9.65
N GLU A 51 8.32 2.00 9.99
CA GLU A 51 9.07 2.46 11.17
C GLU A 51 9.45 3.96 11.16
N THR A 52 9.24 4.66 10.04
CA THR A 52 9.27 6.14 9.97
C THR A 52 8.14 6.78 10.79
N GLY A 53 7.07 6.03 11.07
CA GLY A 53 5.81 6.53 11.63
C GLY A 53 4.89 7.15 10.58
N ASP A 54 5.23 7.06 9.28
CA ASP A 54 4.44 7.61 8.18
C ASP A 54 4.39 6.69 6.94
N ILE A 55 3.64 7.12 5.92
CA ILE A 55 3.35 6.34 4.71
C ILE A 55 4.34 6.60 3.55
N LEU A 56 5.37 7.44 3.74
CA LEU A 56 6.15 8.00 2.62
C LEU A 56 6.92 6.94 1.81
N ASP A 57 7.30 5.82 2.43
CA ASP A 57 7.92 4.65 1.80
C ASP A 57 7.14 4.18 0.55
N TRP A 58 5.81 4.22 0.59
CA TRP A 58 4.95 3.83 -0.53
C TRP A 58 5.04 4.82 -1.71
N TYR A 59 5.30 6.09 -1.42
CA TYR A 59 5.38 7.19 -2.40
C TYR A 59 6.79 7.39 -2.98
N GLU A 60 7.81 6.69 -2.47
CA GLU A 60 9.20 6.76 -2.96
C GLU A 60 9.28 6.65 -4.48
N ASN A 61 10.18 7.42 -5.11
CA ASN A 61 10.39 7.44 -6.56
C ASN A 61 9.12 7.73 -7.40
N ARG A 62 8.04 8.24 -6.77
CA ARG A 62 6.68 8.35 -7.36
C ARG A 62 6.08 6.98 -7.75
N GLY A 63 6.56 5.93 -7.10
CA GLY A 63 6.26 4.53 -7.38
C GLY A 63 5.02 3.98 -6.70
N GLY A 64 4.14 4.81 -6.11
CA GLY A 64 2.97 4.31 -5.38
C GLY A 64 2.14 5.40 -4.71
N GLY A 65 1.21 4.98 -3.84
CA GLY A 65 0.39 5.86 -3.01
C GLY A 65 -0.93 5.25 -2.51
N ALA A 66 -1.65 5.97 -1.64
CA ALA A 66 -2.93 5.53 -1.05
C ALA A 66 -4.16 5.93 -1.89
N PHE A 67 -5.16 5.04 -1.98
CA PHE A 67 -6.37 5.19 -2.80
C PHE A 67 -7.64 4.76 -2.05
N ILE A 68 -8.53 5.72 -1.81
CA ILE A 68 -9.71 5.61 -0.91
C ILE A 68 -11.04 5.55 -1.70
N THR A 69 -12.04 4.82 -1.18
CA THR A 69 -13.43 4.76 -1.68
C THR A 69 -14.39 4.55 -0.50
N GLY A 70 -15.52 5.25 -0.48
CA GLY A 70 -16.46 5.23 0.65
C GLY A 70 -15.91 5.94 1.90
N ASP A 71 -16.50 5.68 3.07
CA ASP A 71 -15.92 6.07 4.35
C ASP A 71 -14.78 5.10 4.69
N ALA A 72 -13.55 5.53 4.41
CA ALA A 72 -12.37 4.68 4.46
C ALA A 72 -11.10 5.52 4.69
N ARG A 73 -10.14 4.95 5.42
CA ARG A 73 -8.90 5.62 5.85
C ARG A 73 -7.69 4.72 5.74
N VAL A 74 -6.59 5.31 5.30
CA VAL A 74 -5.24 4.74 5.37
C VAL A 74 -4.42 5.58 6.35
N SER A 75 -3.67 4.94 7.25
CA SER A 75 -2.73 5.60 8.17
C SER A 75 -1.70 4.62 8.72
N VAL A 76 -0.54 5.10 9.15
CA VAL A 76 0.38 4.34 10.01
C VAL A 76 -0.01 4.55 11.48
N THR A 77 0.19 3.53 12.32
CA THR A 77 -0.22 3.53 13.74
C THR A 77 0.65 2.56 14.57
N ASP A 78 0.68 2.73 15.89
CA ASP A 78 1.28 1.80 16.87
C ASP A 78 0.23 1.01 17.68
N GLU A 79 -1.02 0.97 17.22
CA GLU A 79 -2.08 0.11 17.77
C GLU A 79 -1.75 -1.39 17.69
N ALA A 80 -1.02 -1.81 16.66
CA ALA A 80 -0.50 -3.17 16.46
C ALA A 80 0.61 -3.13 15.39
N ALA A 81 1.62 -3.99 15.53
CA ALA A 81 2.65 -4.24 14.53
C ALA A 81 3.06 -5.73 14.54
N HIS A 82 3.71 -6.19 13.48
CA HIS A 82 4.30 -7.52 13.35
C HIS A 82 5.78 -7.48 13.74
N SER A 83 6.53 -6.53 13.19
CA SER A 83 7.89 -6.17 13.64
C SER A 83 7.92 -4.74 14.19
N GLY A 84 9.10 -4.23 14.55
CA GLY A 84 9.28 -2.83 14.94
C GLY A 84 8.33 -2.31 16.03
N ARG A 85 7.69 -1.17 15.75
CA ARG A 85 6.66 -0.50 16.57
C ARG A 85 5.40 -0.18 15.76
N TYR A 86 5.54 0.15 14.47
CA TYR A 86 4.45 0.70 13.65
C TYR A 86 3.98 -0.29 12.58
N ALA A 87 2.74 -0.12 12.12
CA ALA A 87 2.24 -0.79 10.92
C ALA A 87 1.23 0.07 10.16
N LEU A 88 0.97 -0.30 8.91
CA LEU A 88 -0.06 0.28 8.07
C LEU A 88 -1.44 -0.22 8.49
N LYS A 89 -2.30 0.70 8.93
CA LYS A 89 -3.71 0.45 9.22
C LYS A 89 -4.58 0.86 8.04
N LEU A 90 -5.33 -0.11 7.54
CA LEU A 90 -6.38 0.05 6.54
C LEU A 90 -7.73 -0.05 7.25
N GLU A 91 -8.53 1.01 7.20
CA GLU A 91 -9.82 1.13 7.88
C GLU A 91 -10.92 1.43 6.87
N VAL A 92 -12.10 0.84 7.05
CA VAL A 92 -13.32 1.04 6.24
C VAL A 92 -14.57 1.03 7.14
N ARG A 93 -15.60 1.79 6.76
CA ARG A 93 -16.85 2.01 7.52
C ARG A 93 -18.04 2.00 6.57
N GLY A 94 -19.16 1.42 7.00
CA GLY A 94 -20.34 1.21 6.16
C GLY A 94 -20.19 0.04 5.15
N ILE A 95 -19.14 -0.78 5.29
CA ILE A 95 -18.83 -1.88 4.36
C ILE A 95 -19.86 -3.03 4.42
N ASP A 96 -20.81 -3.00 5.35
CA ASP A 96 -21.98 -3.88 5.38
C ASP A 96 -23.04 -3.50 4.34
N GLN A 97 -23.05 -2.25 3.88
CA GLN A 97 -24.06 -1.65 3.01
C GLN A 97 -23.47 -1.24 1.65
N ASP A 98 -22.39 -0.46 1.64
CA ASP A 98 -21.81 0.16 0.45
C ASP A 98 -20.37 -0.31 0.16
N VAL A 99 -19.93 -0.10 -1.08
CA VAL A 99 -18.57 -0.44 -1.52
C VAL A 99 -17.55 0.51 -0.87
N CYS A 100 -16.76 0.01 0.06
CA CYS A 100 -15.76 0.79 0.80
C CYS A 100 -14.35 0.19 0.66
N GLY A 101 -13.33 1.04 0.62
CA GLY A 101 -12.00 0.65 0.14
C GLY A 101 -10.84 1.52 0.59
N SER A 102 -9.93 0.92 1.37
CA SER A 102 -8.60 1.45 1.67
C SER A 102 -7.54 0.61 0.96
N ARG A 103 -6.74 1.22 0.07
CA ARG A 103 -5.67 0.54 -0.68
C ARG A 103 -4.41 1.37 -0.64
N VAL A 104 -3.24 0.73 -0.64
CA VAL A 104 -1.97 1.41 -0.91
C VAL A 104 -1.25 0.63 -2.00
N PHE A 105 -0.96 1.30 -3.11
CA PHE A 105 -0.39 0.70 -4.31
C PHE A 105 1.12 0.97 -4.41
N ARG A 106 1.82 0.04 -5.07
CA ARG A 106 3.22 0.14 -5.45
C ARG A 106 3.44 -0.43 -6.85
N TRP A 107 4.22 0.28 -7.67
CA TRP A 107 4.46 0.05 -9.10
C TRP A 107 5.82 0.57 -9.59
N GLY A 108 6.62 1.25 -8.74
CA GLY A 108 7.84 1.96 -9.12
C GLY A 108 8.98 1.07 -9.62
N GLU A 109 8.88 -0.22 -9.35
CA GLU A 109 9.89 -1.24 -9.68
C GLU A 109 9.73 -1.75 -11.13
N HIS A 110 8.63 -1.39 -11.81
CA HIS A 110 8.35 -1.69 -13.24
C HIS A 110 8.52 -3.16 -13.65
N LEU A 111 8.25 -4.08 -12.72
CA LEU A 111 8.51 -5.51 -12.88
C LEU A 111 7.57 -6.18 -13.89
N THR A 112 8.12 -7.17 -14.60
CA THR A 112 7.35 -8.22 -15.31
C THR A 112 7.37 -9.55 -14.56
N GLU A 113 8.27 -9.75 -13.60
CA GLU A 113 8.17 -10.85 -12.63
C GLU A 113 8.75 -10.45 -11.27
N GLY A 114 8.31 -11.11 -10.21
CA GLY A 114 8.83 -10.88 -8.86
C GLY A 114 8.03 -11.58 -7.78
N TYR A 115 8.56 -11.47 -6.56
CA TYR A 115 7.91 -11.87 -5.32
C TYR A 115 7.38 -10.62 -4.60
N PHE A 116 6.15 -10.71 -4.11
CA PHE A 116 5.40 -9.63 -3.47
C PHE A 116 4.79 -10.18 -2.19
N SER A 117 5.14 -9.64 -1.03
CA SER A 117 4.62 -10.14 0.24
C SER A 117 4.35 -9.05 1.26
N ALA A 118 3.51 -9.37 2.24
CA ALA A 118 3.34 -8.62 3.47
C ALA A 118 2.77 -9.54 4.56
N TRP A 119 2.89 -9.11 5.81
CA TRP A 119 2.15 -9.66 6.93
C TRP A 119 0.82 -8.93 7.10
N TYR A 120 -0.23 -9.67 7.49
CA TYR A 120 -1.59 -9.20 7.58
C TYR A 120 -2.22 -9.60 8.92
N MET A 121 -3.00 -8.73 9.56
CA MET A 121 -3.76 -9.07 10.78
C MET A 121 -5.12 -8.38 10.85
N PHE A 122 -6.17 -9.19 10.95
CA PHE A 122 -7.51 -8.74 11.30
C PHE A 122 -7.69 -8.77 12.82
N PRO A 123 -7.92 -7.64 13.52
CA PRO A 123 -8.21 -7.67 14.96
C PRO A 123 -9.54 -8.36 15.26
N VAL A 124 -10.49 -8.29 14.32
CA VAL A 124 -11.74 -9.07 14.28
C VAL A 124 -11.86 -9.65 12.88
N ALA A 125 -11.88 -10.99 12.77
CA ALA A 125 -12.04 -11.67 11.48
C ALA A 125 -13.43 -11.37 10.86
N PRO A 126 -13.50 -10.97 9.58
CA PRO A 126 -14.74 -10.53 8.95
C PRO A 126 -15.64 -11.69 8.52
N LEU A 127 -16.95 -11.51 8.64
CA LEU A 127 -17.97 -12.31 7.97
C LEU A 127 -18.28 -11.65 6.62
N VAL A 128 -17.96 -12.33 5.52
CA VAL A 128 -18.07 -11.80 4.15
C VAL A 128 -19.31 -12.36 3.47
N GLY A 129 -20.31 -11.50 3.26
CA GLY A 129 -21.58 -11.85 2.64
C GLY A 129 -21.62 -11.68 1.11
N GLU A 130 -20.68 -10.92 0.53
CA GLU A 130 -20.55 -10.79 -0.94
C GLU A 130 -19.08 -10.93 -1.40
N TRP A 131 -18.23 -9.91 -1.22
CA TRP A 131 -16.79 -10.01 -1.49
C TRP A 131 -15.94 -9.08 -0.62
N LEU A 132 -14.71 -9.52 -0.31
CA LEU A 132 -13.70 -8.74 0.42
C LEU A 132 -12.29 -9.06 -0.08
N ASN A 133 -11.66 -8.10 -0.76
CA ASN A 133 -10.30 -8.17 -1.28
C ASN A 133 -9.30 -7.62 -0.24
N ILE A 134 -8.17 -8.31 -0.03
CA ILE A 134 -7.07 -7.85 0.84
C ILE A 134 -5.70 -7.69 0.17
N PHE A 135 -5.53 -8.22 -1.03
CA PHE A 135 -4.31 -8.12 -1.83
C PHE A 135 -4.72 -8.17 -3.29
N GLN A 136 -4.25 -7.23 -4.11
CA GLN A 136 -4.54 -7.22 -5.54
C GLN A 136 -3.33 -6.84 -6.39
N PHE A 137 -3.22 -7.49 -7.53
CA PHE A 137 -2.55 -6.95 -8.70
C PHE A 137 -3.53 -6.17 -9.56
N LYS A 138 -3.10 -4.99 -10.02
CA LYS A 138 -3.74 -4.23 -11.09
C LYS A 138 -2.76 -4.03 -12.22
N LYS A 139 -3.31 -3.89 -13.41
CA LYS A 139 -2.64 -3.34 -14.58
C LYS A 139 -3.47 -2.15 -15.04
N LYS A 140 -2.82 -1.12 -15.55
CA LYS A 140 -3.51 0.10 -16.01
C LYS A 140 -4.30 -0.22 -17.29
N ALA A 141 -5.20 0.66 -17.71
CA ALA A 141 -5.53 0.75 -19.13
C ALA A 141 -4.42 1.52 -19.84
N ALA A 142 -4.07 1.13 -21.07
CA ALA A 142 -3.17 1.92 -21.91
C ALA A 142 -3.78 3.32 -22.10
N GLN A 143 -3.08 4.35 -21.62
CA GLN A 143 -3.62 5.71 -21.56
C GLN A 143 -3.53 6.35 -22.95
N ASP A 144 -4.69 6.68 -23.54
CA ASP A 144 -4.77 7.50 -24.74
C ASP A 144 -4.05 8.84 -24.50
N SER A 145 -3.03 9.10 -25.30
CA SER A 145 -2.01 10.13 -25.03
C SER A 145 -2.48 11.59 -25.18
N ASN A 146 -3.79 11.80 -25.39
CA ASN A 146 -4.42 13.10 -25.58
C ASN A 146 -5.16 13.62 -24.32
N VAL A 147 -5.27 12.84 -23.25
CA VAL A 147 -5.93 13.29 -22.00
C VAL A 147 -4.96 14.04 -21.09
N VAL A 148 -5.06 15.36 -21.07
CA VAL A 148 -4.37 16.22 -20.11
C VAL A 148 -4.94 15.96 -18.71
N ILE A 149 -4.16 15.32 -17.84
CA ILE A 149 -4.52 15.16 -16.43
C ILE A 149 -4.37 16.51 -15.70
N GLY A 150 -5.46 17.27 -15.67
CA GLY A 150 -5.62 18.40 -14.77
C GLY A 150 -5.71 17.96 -13.29
N PRO A 151 -5.65 18.91 -12.34
CA PRO A 151 -5.70 18.59 -10.92
C PRO A 151 -6.99 17.84 -10.55
N ILE A 152 -6.85 16.82 -9.69
CA ILE A 152 -7.93 15.96 -9.23
C ILE A 152 -9.02 16.84 -8.57
N LYS A 153 -10.23 16.83 -9.13
CA LYS A 153 -11.39 17.45 -8.49
C LYS A 153 -11.74 16.66 -7.23
N SER A 154 -11.71 17.33 -6.08
CA SER A 154 -12.22 16.83 -4.81
C SER A 154 -13.67 16.36 -4.94
N ALA A 155 -13.98 15.18 -4.41
CA ALA A 155 -15.32 14.61 -4.45
C ALA A 155 -16.26 15.29 -3.45
N VAL A 156 -16.91 16.38 -3.88
CA VAL A 156 -18.10 16.95 -3.26
C VAL A 156 -19.01 17.47 -4.37
N GLN A 157 -20.22 16.92 -4.50
CA GLN A 157 -21.50 17.62 -4.27
C GLN A 157 -22.68 16.88 -4.92
N ASP A 158 -23.83 16.93 -4.27
CA ASP A 158 -25.01 16.11 -4.54
C ASP A 158 -25.97 16.67 -5.61
N SER A 159 -26.71 15.73 -6.23
CA SER A 159 -28.13 15.86 -6.63
C SER A 159 -28.55 16.77 -7.80
N ASN A 160 -29.64 16.35 -8.45
CA ASN A 160 -30.61 17.15 -9.22
C ASN A 160 -30.13 17.93 -10.45
N ALA A 161 -30.33 17.32 -11.63
CA ALA A 161 -30.65 18.02 -12.87
C ALA A 161 -31.85 17.33 -13.55
N VAL A 162 -32.78 18.10 -14.12
CA VAL A 162 -34.03 17.62 -14.75
C VAL A 162 -34.08 18.10 -16.20
N ALA A 163 -34.64 17.26 -17.08
CA ALA A 163 -34.68 17.44 -18.55
C ALA A 163 -33.29 17.38 -19.23
N ASP A 164 -33.17 17.11 -20.53
CA ASP A 164 -34.17 17.08 -21.60
C ASP A 164 -34.01 15.87 -22.55
N SER A 165 -35.07 15.52 -23.27
CA SER A 165 -35.11 14.42 -24.24
C SER A 165 -35.02 14.93 -25.68
N THR A 166 -33.94 14.62 -26.42
CA THR A 166 -33.95 14.34 -27.89
C THR A 166 -32.54 14.12 -28.49
N ARG A 167 -31.85 13.02 -28.12
CA ARG A 167 -30.94 12.31 -29.05
C ARG A 167 -30.51 10.95 -28.51
N SER A 168 -30.82 9.89 -29.26
CA SER A 168 -30.29 8.54 -29.03
C SER A 168 -28.84 8.46 -29.53
N VAL A 169 -27.88 8.67 -28.62
CA VAL A 169 -26.45 8.38 -28.88
C VAL A 169 -26.25 6.86 -28.84
N PRO A 170 -25.53 6.23 -29.80
CA PRO A 170 -25.27 4.79 -29.78
C PRO A 170 -24.53 4.33 -28.51
N GLN A 171 -24.94 3.18 -27.97
CA GLN A 171 -24.58 2.70 -26.63
C GLN A 171 -23.15 2.11 -26.50
N ASP A 172 -22.27 2.31 -27.47
CA ASP A 172 -20.90 1.75 -27.48
C ASP A 172 -19.79 2.77 -27.15
N SER A 173 -20.08 4.07 -27.02
CA SER A 173 -19.05 5.10 -26.82
C SER A 173 -18.67 5.38 -25.36
N ILE A 174 -19.06 4.52 -24.41
CA ILE A 174 -18.67 4.62 -22.97
C ILE A 174 -18.29 3.26 -22.40
N ARG A 175 -17.44 2.49 -23.10
CA ARG A 175 -16.69 1.40 -22.47
C ARG A 175 -15.58 2.01 -21.62
N ARG A 176 -15.86 2.16 -20.32
CA ARG A 176 -14.91 2.70 -19.33
C ARG A 176 -13.63 1.87 -19.31
N GLU A 177 -12.51 2.55 -19.09
CA GLU A 177 -11.20 1.93 -18.83
C GLU A 177 -11.33 0.86 -17.71
N THR A 178 -11.07 -0.41 -18.02
CA THR A 178 -11.12 -1.50 -17.04
C THR A 178 -9.86 -1.49 -16.17
N ILE A 179 -9.80 -0.52 -15.27
CA ILE A 179 -8.78 -0.35 -14.22
C ILE A 179 -8.96 -1.35 -13.06
N ASP A 180 -9.41 -2.56 -13.38
CA ASP A 180 -9.89 -3.57 -12.42
C ASP A 180 -8.74 -4.50 -11.96
N PRO A 181 -8.85 -5.16 -10.80
CA PRO A 181 -7.83 -6.12 -10.37
C PRO A 181 -7.76 -7.31 -11.31
N THR A 182 -6.57 -7.65 -11.82
CA THR A 182 -6.41 -8.84 -12.67
C THR A 182 -6.49 -10.09 -11.79
N TRP A 183 -5.66 -10.14 -10.75
CA TRP A 183 -5.56 -11.24 -9.80
C TRP A 183 -5.52 -10.72 -8.37
N TYR A 184 -6.22 -11.38 -7.45
CA TYR A 184 -6.34 -10.92 -6.06
C TYR A 184 -6.59 -12.05 -5.06
N ASN A 185 -6.27 -11.81 -3.79
CA ASN A 185 -6.78 -12.62 -2.69
C ASN A 185 -8.07 -12.05 -2.15
N GLU A 186 -9.09 -12.90 -2.11
CA GLU A 186 -10.39 -12.59 -1.52
C GLU A 186 -10.60 -13.39 -0.24
N VAL A 187 -10.93 -12.70 0.86
CA VAL A 187 -11.38 -13.32 2.10
C VAL A 187 -12.80 -13.82 1.90
N LYS A 188 -13.07 -15.09 2.25
CA LYS A 188 -14.41 -15.67 2.17
C LYS A 188 -14.77 -16.43 3.45
N THR A 189 -16.02 -16.28 3.87
CA THR A 189 -16.62 -17.11 4.92
C THR A 189 -16.99 -18.49 4.36
N ARG A 190 -16.72 -19.54 5.14
CA ARG A 190 -17.00 -20.94 4.85
C ARG A 190 -17.43 -21.68 6.13
N PRO A 191 -18.03 -22.89 6.04
CA PRO A 191 -18.42 -23.65 7.23
C PRO A 191 -17.24 -23.97 8.19
N GLN A 192 -16.02 -24.13 7.66
CA GLN A 192 -14.81 -24.33 8.46
C GLN A 192 -14.24 -23.05 9.11
N GLY A 193 -14.75 -21.86 8.76
CA GLY A 193 -14.25 -20.57 9.24
C GLY A 193 -13.97 -19.57 8.10
N ILE A 194 -13.05 -18.65 8.36
CA ILE A 194 -12.65 -17.61 7.39
C ILE A 194 -11.35 -18.05 6.70
N ILE A 195 -11.32 -17.99 5.38
CA ILE A 195 -10.17 -18.37 4.55
C ILE A 195 -9.84 -17.28 3.53
N LEU A 196 -8.61 -17.29 3.01
CA LEU A 196 -8.31 -16.66 1.72
C LEU A 196 -8.69 -17.57 0.56
N THR A 197 -8.97 -16.94 -0.58
CA THR A 197 -9.13 -17.60 -1.88
C THR A 197 -8.37 -16.81 -2.95
N LEU A 198 -7.88 -17.49 -3.97
CA LEU A 198 -7.33 -16.87 -5.18
C LEU A 198 -8.48 -16.57 -6.16
N SER A 199 -8.58 -15.33 -6.65
CA SER A 199 -9.64 -14.85 -7.54
C SER A 199 -9.10 -13.99 -8.69
N HIS A 200 -9.88 -13.89 -9.76
CA HIS A 200 -9.58 -13.11 -10.96
C HIS A 200 -10.88 -12.48 -11.51
N TRP A 201 -10.86 -11.17 -11.77
CA TRP A 201 -12.06 -10.35 -11.93
C TRP A 201 -13.03 -10.84 -13.01
N ASN A 202 -12.54 -11.10 -14.23
CA ASN A 202 -13.37 -11.47 -15.38
C ASN A 202 -13.53 -12.99 -15.60
N LYS A 203 -13.14 -13.86 -14.65
CA LYS A 203 -13.20 -15.33 -14.82
C LYS A 203 -13.54 -16.03 -13.51
N ILE A 204 -14.63 -16.79 -13.51
CA ILE A 204 -14.86 -17.82 -12.48
C ILE A 204 -13.96 -19.01 -12.86
N TRP A 205 -12.87 -19.20 -12.12
CA TRP A 205 -11.98 -20.35 -12.32
C TRP A 205 -12.44 -21.54 -11.47
N ASN A 206 -12.52 -22.72 -12.08
CA ASN A 206 -12.38 -23.96 -11.32
C ASN A 206 -10.92 -24.05 -10.85
N LEU A 207 -10.69 -24.11 -9.53
CA LEU A 207 -9.35 -24.27 -8.99
C LEU A 207 -8.75 -25.61 -9.46
N PRO A 208 -7.50 -25.64 -9.97
CA PRO A 208 -6.89 -26.88 -10.42
C PRO A 208 -6.60 -27.83 -9.24
N GLY A 209 -6.56 -29.14 -9.53
CA GLY A 209 -6.46 -30.20 -8.51
C GLY A 209 -5.13 -30.28 -7.74
N ASN A 210 -4.21 -29.34 -7.96
CA ASN A 210 -2.96 -29.17 -7.20
C ASN A 210 -3.07 -28.10 -6.08
N VAL A 211 -4.23 -27.46 -5.93
CA VAL A 211 -4.50 -26.45 -4.90
C VAL A 211 -4.77 -27.12 -3.55
N ARG A 212 -4.25 -26.53 -2.46
CA ARG A 212 -4.54 -26.93 -1.07
C ARG A 212 -5.68 -26.11 -0.46
N ASP A 213 -6.29 -26.62 0.60
CA ASP A 213 -7.14 -25.79 1.47
C ASP A 213 -6.30 -24.67 2.10
N ALA A 214 -6.75 -23.42 1.96
CA ALA A 214 -6.11 -22.29 2.61
C ALA A 214 -6.29 -22.34 4.13
N PRO A 215 -5.26 -21.97 4.93
CA PRO A 215 -5.37 -21.97 6.38
C PRO A 215 -6.40 -20.96 6.88
N LEU A 216 -6.96 -21.23 8.07
CA LEU A 216 -7.97 -20.38 8.69
C LEU A 216 -7.37 -19.06 9.19
N ILE A 217 -7.89 -17.94 8.69
CA ILE A 217 -7.65 -16.60 9.23
C ILE A 217 -8.25 -16.55 10.64
N ARG A 218 -7.48 -16.04 11.61
CA ARG A 218 -7.89 -15.94 13.02
C ARG A 218 -7.75 -14.50 13.51
N SER A 219 -8.78 -14.00 14.20
CA SER A 219 -8.77 -12.69 14.86
C SER A 219 -7.54 -12.52 15.75
N GLY A 220 -6.89 -11.36 15.66
CA GLY A 220 -5.72 -11.01 16.50
C GLY A 220 -4.46 -11.82 16.20
N ARG A 221 -4.35 -12.48 15.04
CA ARG A 221 -3.13 -13.15 14.60
C ARG A 221 -2.63 -12.58 13.27
N TRP A 222 -1.34 -12.31 13.24
CA TRP A 222 -0.59 -12.09 12.01
C TRP A 222 -0.53 -13.39 11.19
N PHE A 223 -0.69 -13.25 9.89
CA PHE A 223 -0.46 -14.29 8.88
C PHE A 223 0.31 -13.69 7.70
N HIS A 224 1.22 -14.46 7.11
CA HIS A 224 2.03 -14.01 5.99
C HIS A 224 1.35 -14.38 4.67
N VAL A 225 1.33 -13.46 3.70
CA VAL A 225 0.93 -13.76 2.32
C VAL A 225 2.06 -13.37 1.39
N GLU A 226 2.55 -14.33 0.62
CA GLU A 226 3.62 -14.16 -0.37
C GLU A 226 3.13 -14.65 -1.72
N TRP A 227 3.24 -13.80 -2.74
CA TRP A 227 3.01 -14.16 -4.14
C TRP A 227 4.33 -14.20 -4.89
N TYR A 228 4.48 -15.16 -5.80
CA TYR A 228 5.28 -15.00 -7.00
C TYR A 228 4.33 -14.74 -8.16
N TYR A 229 4.64 -13.72 -8.94
CA TYR A 229 3.94 -13.37 -10.16
C TYR A 229 4.95 -13.30 -11.30
N LYS A 230 4.60 -13.90 -12.45
CA LYS A 230 5.27 -13.69 -13.75
C LYS A 230 4.24 -13.29 -14.79
N ASP A 231 4.53 -12.21 -15.50
CA ASP A 231 3.72 -11.70 -16.60
C ASP A 231 3.85 -12.60 -17.83
N GLY A 232 2.72 -12.92 -18.44
CA GLY A 232 2.64 -13.79 -19.61
C GLY A 232 1.19 -13.97 -20.08
N VAL A 233 1.02 -14.31 -21.36
CA VAL A 233 -0.30 -14.57 -21.95
C VAL A 233 -0.60 -16.06 -21.96
N GLU A 234 0.39 -16.86 -22.38
CA GLU A 234 0.33 -18.32 -22.45
C GLU A 234 1.33 -18.99 -21.49
N ASP A 235 2.24 -18.21 -20.92
CA ASP A 235 3.38 -18.64 -20.10
C ASP A 235 3.43 -17.90 -18.73
N GLY A 236 2.37 -17.20 -18.37
CA GLY A 236 2.26 -16.50 -17.08
C GLY A 236 2.16 -17.48 -15.91
N VAL A 237 2.65 -17.05 -14.75
CA VAL A 237 2.76 -17.91 -13.56
C VAL A 237 2.30 -17.14 -12.32
N ILE A 238 1.51 -17.80 -11.48
CA ILE A 238 1.12 -17.33 -10.15
C ILE A 238 1.39 -18.44 -9.15
N ARG A 239 2.20 -18.17 -8.13
CA ARG A 239 2.34 -19.05 -6.97
C ARG A 239 2.06 -18.24 -5.72
N VAL A 240 1.29 -18.79 -4.79
CA VAL A 240 0.83 -18.07 -3.60
C VAL A 240 1.00 -18.94 -2.38
N TRP A 241 1.75 -18.41 -1.41
CA TRP A 241 2.01 -19.02 -0.12
C TRP A 241 1.24 -18.28 0.97
N ILE A 242 0.72 -19.02 1.96
CA ILE A 242 0.19 -18.46 3.21
C ILE A 242 0.95 -19.12 4.37
N ASP A 243 1.44 -18.31 5.32
CA ASP A 243 2.28 -18.77 6.45
C ASP A 243 3.46 -19.66 6.02
N GLY A 244 3.97 -19.41 4.81
CA GLY A 244 5.07 -20.16 4.19
C GLY A 244 4.67 -21.43 3.42
N GLU A 245 3.44 -21.93 3.55
CA GLU A 245 2.92 -23.11 2.82
C GLU A 245 2.38 -22.72 1.43
N LEU A 246 2.71 -23.51 0.39
CA LEU A 246 2.24 -23.29 -0.98
C LEU A 246 0.78 -23.74 -1.13
N ILE A 247 -0.14 -22.78 -1.32
CA ILE A 247 -1.58 -23.05 -1.42
C ILE A 247 -2.03 -23.12 -2.89
N TRP A 248 -1.56 -22.19 -3.72
CA TRP A 248 -1.86 -22.13 -5.16
C TRP A 248 -0.57 -22.12 -5.99
N SER A 249 -0.54 -22.91 -7.08
CA SER A 249 0.51 -22.85 -8.11
C SER A 249 -0.14 -23.01 -9.49
N LEU A 250 -0.29 -21.89 -10.19
CA LEU A 250 -0.84 -21.79 -11.54
C LEU A 250 0.30 -21.49 -12.52
N GLU A 251 0.35 -22.22 -13.62
CA GLU A 251 1.35 -22.07 -14.68
C GLU A 251 0.64 -22.12 -16.04
N ASN A 252 1.21 -21.43 -17.02
CA ASN A 252 0.62 -21.27 -18.36
C ASN A 252 -0.76 -20.59 -18.32
N VAL A 253 -0.89 -19.56 -17.46
CA VAL A 253 -2.10 -18.76 -17.30
C VAL A 253 -1.91 -17.34 -17.80
N ASP A 254 -2.95 -16.77 -18.40
CA ASP A 254 -3.01 -15.35 -18.75
C ASP A 254 -3.00 -14.50 -17.48
N THR A 255 -1.85 -13.89 -17.22
CA THR A 255 -1.65 -12.86 -16.20
C THR A 255 -1.62 -11.46 -16.80
N ARG A 256 -1.27 -11.35 -18.09
CA ARG A 256 -0.82 -10.11 -18.72
C ARG A 256 -1.90 -9.05 -18.94
N GLY A 257 -3.16 -9.42 -19.16
CA GLY A 257 -4.23 -8.42 -19.37
C GLY A 257 -3.89 -7.40 -20.49
N VAL A 258 -4.05 -6.10 -20.21
CA VAL A 258 -4.04 -5.03 -21.25
C VAL A 258 -2.77 -4.15 -21.24
N ASP A 259 -2.00 -4.12 -20.14
CA ASP A 259 -0.88 -3.18 -19.93
C ASP A 259 0.35 -3.92 -19.36
N PRO A 260 1.60 -3.58 -19.73
CA PRO A 260 2.79 -4.27 -19.25
C PRO A 260 3.06 -4.11 -17.74
N TYR A 261 2.69 -2.98 -17.11
CA TYR A 261 3.18 -2.66 -15.77
C TYR A 261 2.30 -3.23 -14.66
N ILE A 262 2.90 -4.11 -13.85
CA ILE A 262 2.30 -4.63 -12.63
C ILE A 262 2.23 -3.50 -11.59
N GLN A 263 1.03 -3.26 -11.05
CA GLN A 263 0.83 -2.55 -9.79
C GLN A 263 0.37 -3.58 -8.76
N TRP A 264 0.94 -3.59 -7.56
CA TRP A 264 0.45 -4.42 -6.46
C TRP A 264 -0.07 -3.55 -5.32
N ALA A 265 -0.99 -4.06 -4.51
CA ALA A 265 -1.51 -3.37 -3.34
C ALA A 265 -1.99 -4.34 -2.26
N PRO A 266 -1.47 -4.25 -1.02
CA PRO A 266 -2.28 -4.55 0.16
C PRO A 266 -3.50 -3.63 0.18
N CYS A 267 -4.63 -4.19 0.57
CA CYS A 267 -5.88 -3.46 0.59
C CYS A 267 -6.87 -3.98 1.64
N LEU A 268 -7.94 -3.23 1.82
CA LEU A 268 -9.16 -3.64 2.48
C LEU A 268 -10.29 -3.04 1.65
N TYR A 269 -10.82 -3.81 0.69
CA TYR A 269 -11.77 -3.33 -0.31
C TYR A 269 -12.89 -4.36 -0.50
N GLY A 270 -14.15 -3.98 -0.28
CA GLY A 270 -15.26 -4.93 -0.28
C GLY A 270 -16.63 -4.29 -0.13
N VAL A 271 -17.66 -5.15 -0.02
CA VAL A 271 -19.04 -4.78 0.29
C VAL A 271 -19.78 -5.97 0.92
N ARG A 272 -20.82 -5.66 1.70
CA ARG A 272 -21.63 -6.60 2.51
C ARG A 272 -20.78 -7.49 3.40
N VAL A 273 -19.90 -6.84 4.15
CA VAL A 273 -19.03 -7.44 5.16
C VAL A 273 -19.46 -6.99 6.55
N ASN A 274 -19.43 -7.91 7.53
CA ASN A 274 -19.65 -7.61 8.93
C ASN A 274 -18.38 -7.90 9.75
N PRO A 275 -17.97 -7.06 10.73
CA PRO A 275 -18.61 -5.80 11.16
C PRO A 275 -18.58 -4.68 10.11
N SER A 276 -19.51 -3.73 10.24
CA SER A 276 -19.67 -2.57 9.36
C SER A 276 -18.52 -1.56 9.43
N HIS A 277 -17.79 -1.55 10.54
CA HIS A 277 -16.49 -0.91 10.67
C HIS A 277 -15.44 -2.03 10.78
N LEU A 278 -14.53 -2.08 9.80
CA LEU A 278 -13.53 -3.12 9.65
C LEU A 278 -12.13 -2.50 9.55
N VAL A 279 -11.17 -3.15 10.18
CA VAL A 279 -9.76 -2.78 10.20
C VAL A 279 -8.93 -3.97 9.76
N LEU A 280 -7.87 -3.71 9.01
CA LEU A 280 -6.82 -4.65 8.67
C LEU A 280 -5.47 -3.96 8.86
N TYR A 281 -4.59 -4.58 9.64
CA TYR A 281 -3.21 -4.18 9.75
C TYR A 281 -2.37 -4.90 8.68
N VAL A 282 -1.40 -4.19 8.11
CA VAL A 282 -0.45 -4.67 7.13
C VAL A 282 0.93 -4.20 7.55
N ASP A 283 1.92 -5.10 7.56
CA ASP A 283 3.28 -4.81 8.00
C ASP A 283 4.31 -5.63 7.21
N ASP A 284 5.60 -5.31 7.34
CA ASP A 284 6.74 -5.98 6.71
C ASP A 284 6.49 -6.27 5.21
N ALA A 285 6.05 -5.25 4.47
CA ALA A 285 5.71 -5.35 3.06
C ALA A 285 6.97 -5.31 2.19
N VAL A 286 7.13 -6.25 1.26
CA VAL A 286 8.37 -6.45 0.48
C VAL A 286 8.09 -6.77 -1.00
N ILE A 287 8.94 -6.22 -1.88
CA ILE A 287 9.12 -6.66 -3.27
C ILE A 287 10.52 -7.25 -3.42
N SER A 288 10.65 -8.42 -4.05
CA SER A 288 11.95 -9.09 -4.23
C SER A 288 12.03 -9.95 -5.50
N THR A 289 13.25 -10.27 -5.95
CA THR A 289 13.52 -11.13 -7.12
C THR A 289 13.58 -12.62 -6.78
N ARG A 290 13.58 -12.97 -5.49
CA ARG A 290 13.58 -14.35 -5.00
C ARG A 290 12.61 -14.50 -3.83
N ARG A 291 12.13 -15.72 -3.61
CA ARG A 291 11.31 -16.07 -2.45
C ARG A 291 12.03 -15.71 -1.15
N LEU A 292 11.31 -15.12 -0.21
CA LEU A 292 11.81 -14.84 1.14
C LEU A 292 11.16 -15.76 2.18
N GLY A 293 9.88 -16.07 2.02
CA GLY A 293 9.07 -16.69 3.07
C GLY A 293 8.73 -15.73 4.22
N PRO A 294 8.04 -16.22 5.26
CA PRO A 294 7.80 -15.49 6.51
C PRO A 294 9.10 -15.22 7.28
#